data_AF-A0A959XUM1-F1
#
_entry.id   AF-A0A959XUM1-F1
#
_cell.length_a   1.000
_cell.length_b   1.000
_cell.length_c   1.000
_cell.angle_alpha   90.00
_cell.angle_beta   90.00
_cell.angle_gamma   90.00
#
_symmetry.space_group_name_H-M   'P 1'
#
loop_
_entity.id
_entity.type
_entity.pdbx_description
1 polymer ?
#
loop_
_entity_poly.entity_id
_entity_poly.type
_entity_poly.pdbx_seq_one_letter_code
_entity_poly.pdbx_strand_id
1 'polypeptide(L)'
;MSKLLDIIIDGRKASPGLPEGMKNYLIDIDGTICEDIPNEEPERMATAAILPDALDTCNRWYEQGHIITFFTSRLEEHRTVTEGWLNKHGFKYHGIVFGKPRGGNYHWIDNHIVRSTRYVGNFTDMVEKEVKIQVFPRK
;
A
#
# COMPACT_ATOMS: atom_id res chain seq x y z
N MET A 1 16.83 -2.60 3.05
CA MET A 1 15.85 -1.87 3.89
C MET A 1 16.32 -0.42 4.03
N SER A 2 15.47 0.55 3.72
CA SER A 2 15.75 1.95 4.05
C SER A 2 15.81 2.12 5.56
N LYS A 3 16.93 2.62 6.09
CA LYS A 3 17.07 2.89 7.53
C LYS A 3 16.20 4.10 7.89
N LEU A 4 15.32 3.93 8.89
CA LEU A 4 14.53 5.05 9.41
C LEU A 4 15.46 6.09 10.07
N LEU A 5 15.06 7.35 10.00
CA LEU A 5 15.79 8.47 10.60
C LEU A 5 15.21 8.77 11.98
N ASP A 6 16.09 8.90 12.97
CA ASP A 6 15.71 9.43 14.28
C ASP A 6 15.30 10.90 14.12
N ILE A 7 14.09 11.24 14.57
CA ILE A 7 13.57 12.61 14.55
C ILE A 7 13.55 13.13 15.99
N ILE A 8 14.03 14.37 16.18
CA ILE A 8 13.94 15.10 17.45
C ILE A 8 13.13 16.37 17.21
N ILE A 9 12.08 16.57 18.01
CA ILE A 9 11.23 17.77 18.01
C ILE A 9 11.26 18.35 19.43
N ASP A 10 11.60 19.62 19.57
CA ASP A 10 11.70 20.33 20.86
C ASP A 10 12.55 19.58 21.92
N GLY A 11 13.68 19.00 21.48
CA GLY A 11 14.59 18.26 22.35
C GLY A 11 14.11 16.87 22.79
N ARG A 12 12.96 16.40 22.29
CA ARG A 12 12.42 15.06 22.55
C ARG A 12 12.44 14.20 21.30
N LYS A 13 12.68 12.88 21.46
CA LYS A 13 12.54 11.92 20.36
C LYS A 13 11.08 11.87 19.91
N ALA A 14 10.86 12.02 18.61
CA ALA A 14 9.58 11.83 17.95
C ALA A 14 9.55 10.48 17.23
N SER A 15 8.41 10.16 16.60
CA SER A 15 8.31 9.00 15.71
C SER A 15 9.35 9.12 14.58
N PRO A 16 10.03 8.02 14.23
CA PRO A 16 11.08 8.05 13.23
C PRO A 16 10.50 8.34 11.84
N GLY A 17 11.31 8.95 10.98
CA GLY A 17 10.92 9.33 9.62
C GLY A 17 11.56 8.47 8.54
N LEU A 18 11.03 8.60 7.33
CA LEU A 18 11.72 8.11 6.14
C LEU A 18 12.77 9.12 5.67
N PRO A 19 13.84 8.65 5.01
CA PRO A 19 14.73 9.52 4.25
C PRO A 19 13.98 10.36 3.22
N GLU A 20 14.55 11.50 2.84
CA GLU A 20 13.97 12.36 1.81
C GLU A 20 13.75 11.60 0.49
N GLY A 21 12.62 11.87 -0.17
CA GLY A 21 12.22 11.20 -1.41
C GLY A 21 11.67 9.78 -1.22
N MET A 22 11.86 9.15 -0.05
CA MET A 22 11.32 7.81 0.21
C MET A 22 9.86 7.85 0.65
N LYS A 23 9.12 6.81 0.25
CA LYS A 23 7.69 6.66 0.54
C LYS A 23 7.41 5.30 1.17
N ASN A 24 6.38 5.26 2.00
CA ASN A 24 5.75 4.04 2.46
C ASN A 24 4.45 3.85 1.69
N TYR A 25 4.40 2.84 0.82
CA TYR A 25 3.21 2.52 0.04
C TYR A 25 2.39 1.47 0.76
N LEU A 26 1.13 1.80 1.05
CA LEU A 26 0.09 0.86 1.41
C LEU A 26 -0.73 0.54 0.15
N ILE A 27 -0.56 -0.66 -0.39
CA ILE A 27 -1.12 -1.05 -1.69
C ILE A 27 -2.17 -2.12 -1.49
N ASP A 28 -3.37 -1.91 -2.02
CA ASP A 28 -4.43 -2.92 -2.00
C ASP A 28 -4.08 -4.12 -2.87
N ILE A 29 -4.73 -5.28 -2.65
CA ILE A 29 -4.48 -6.49 -3.46
C ILE A 29 -5.55 -6.64 -4.52
N ASP A 30 -6.75 -7.04 -4.09
CA ASP A 30 -7.87 -7.39 -4.96
C ASP A 30 -8.37 -6.14 -5.71
N GLY A 31 -8.48 -6.24 -7.03
CA GLY A 31 -8.85 -5.12 -7.92
C GLY A 31 -7.77 -4.05 -8.07
N THR A 32 -6.56 -4.27 -7.54
CA THR A 32 -5.43 -3.33 -7.62
C THR A 32 -4.18 -3.97 -8.21
N ILE A 33 -3.68 -5.10 -7.69
CA ILE A 33 -2.53 -5.81 -8.29
C ILE A 33 -2.92 -7.10 -9.00
N CYS A 34 -4.17 -7.51 -8.84
CA CYS A 34 -4.82 -8.62 -9.52
C CYS A 34 -6.28 -8.27 -9.81
N GLU A 35 -7.00 -9.19 -10.43
CA GLU A 35 -8.47 -9.11 -10.52
C GLU A 35 -9.13 -8.93 -9.14
N ASP A 36 -10.35 -8.40 -9.13
CA ASP A 36 -11.12 -8.18 -7.91
C ASP A 36 -11.75 -9.50 -7.42
N ILE A 37 -11.24 -10.01 -6.30
CA ILE A 37 -11.70 -11.22 -5.64
C ILE A 37 -12.32 -10.87 -4.29
N PRO A 38 -13.63 -11.12 -4.07
CA PRO A 38 -14.24 -10.94 -2.77
C PRO A 38 -13.78 -12.04 -1.80
N ASN A 39 -13.84 -11.75 -0.48
CA ASN A 39 -13.53 -12.75 0.55
C ASN A 39 -14.49 -13.95 0.52
N GLU A 40 -15.68 -13.78 -0.06
CA GLU A 40 -16.69 -14.82 -0.23
C GLU A 40 -16.33 -15.87 -1.30
N GLU A 41 -15.28 -15.65 -2.10
CA GLU A 41 -14.81 -16.58 -3.13
C GLU A 41 -13.29 -16.88 -2.96
N PRO A 42 -12.85 -17.40 -1.80
CA PRO A 42 -11.44 -17.58 -1.48
C PRO A 42 -10.71 -18.57 -2.39
N GLU A 43 -11.41 -19.51 -3.02
CA GLU A 43 -10.88 -20.47 -3.98
C GLU A 43 -10.27 -19.80 -5.23
N ARG A 44 -10.74 -18.59 -5.59
CA ARG A 44 -10.22 -17.82 -6.73
C ARG A 44 -8.89 -17.15 -6.42
N MET A 45 -8.56 -16.91 -5.16
CA MET A 45 -7.39 -16.14 -4.74
C MET A 45 -6.05 -16.76 -5.21
N ALA A 46 -5.96 -18.08 -5.32
CA ALA A 46 -4.72 -18.78 -5.71
C ALA A 46 -4.39 -18.65 -7.20
N THR A 47 -5.40 -18.36 -8.03
CA THR A 47 -5.31 -18.31 -9.49
C THR A 47 -5.67 -16.93 -10.05
N ALA A 48 -5.87 -15.94 -9.18
CA ALA A 48 -6.25 -14.60 -9.56
C ALA A 48 -5.33 -14.05 -10.65
N ALA A 49 -5.90 -13.51 -11.72
CA ALA A 49 -5.12 -12.93 -12.81
C ALA A 49 -4.32 -11.71 -12.32
N ILE A 50 -3.02 -11.71 -12.57
CA ILE A 50 -2.12 -10.61 -12.23
C ILE A 50 -2.33 -9.41 -13.15
N LEU A 51 -2.15 -8.19 -12.62
CA LEU A 51 -1.98 -6.96 -13.40
C LEU A 51 -0.47 -6.71 -13.61
N PRO A 52 0.09 -6.92 -14.83
CA PRO A 52 1.54 -6.92 -15.04
C PRO A 52 2.21 -5.57 -14.74
N ASP A 53 1.53 -4.48 -15.03
CA ASP A 53 1.96 -3.11 -14.75
C ASP A 53 2.11 -2.83 -13.23
N ALA A 54 1.25 -3.44 -12.41
CA ALA A 54 1.35 -3.39 -10.95
C ALA A 54 2.61 -4.11 -10.45
N LEU A 55 2.93 -5.28 -11.01
CA LEU A 55 4.15 -6.02 -10.67
C LEU A 55 5.41 -5.20 -10.96
N ASP A 56 5.52 -4.70 -12.19
CA ASP A 56 6.67 -3.91 -12.63
C ASP A 56 6.83 -2.64 -11.79
N THR A 57 5.71 -1.94 -11.50
CA THR A 57 5.74 -0.70 -10.72
C THR A 57 6.10 -0.94 -9.26
N CYS A 58 5.50 -1.93 -8.60
CA CYS A 58 5.79 -2.26 -7.20
C CYS A 58 7.26 -2.67 -7.04
N ASN A 59 7.77 -3.52 -7.95
CA ASN A 59 9.16 -3.96 -7.92
C ASN A 59 10.12 -2.81 -8.22
N ARG A 60 9.81 -1.92 -9.16
CA ARG A 60 10.59 -0.70 -9.41
C ARG A 60 10.67 0.18 -8.16
N TRP A 61 9.55 0.42 -7.48
CA TRP A 61 9.54 1.20 -6.23
C TRP A 61 10.33 0.52 -5.11
N TYR A 62 10.24 -0.80 -4.99
CA TYR A 62 11.05 -1.56 -4.05
C TYR A 62 12.55 -1.37 -4.31
N GLU A 63 13.00 -1.50 -5.56
CA GLU A 63 14.41 -1.31 -5.94
C GLU A 63 14.89 0.15 -5.74
N GLN A 64 14.00 1.12 -5.86
CA GLN A 64 14.27 2.53 -5.54
C GLN A 64 14.38 2.80 -4.03
N GLY A 65 14.18 1.79 -3.18
CA GLY A 65 14.30 1.89 -1.73
C GLY A 65 13.01 2.30 -1.01
N HIS A 66 11.88 2.38 -1.72
CA HIS A 66 10.58 2.61 -1.09
C HIS A 66 10.12 1.38 -0.29
N ILE A 67 9.29 1.62 0.72
CA ILE A 67 8.68 0.56 1.51
C ILE A 67 7.36 0.16 0.84
N ILE A 68 7.20 -1.13 0.57
CA ILE A 68 6.00 -1.71 -0.04
C ILE A 68 5.33 -2.59 1.01
N THR A 69 4.12 -2.20 1.41
CA THR A 69 3.27 -2.99 2.30
C THR A 69 1.93 -3.24 1.61
N PHE A 70 1.57 -4.50 1.41
CA PHE A 70 0.24 -4.82 0.92
C PHE A 70 -0.77 -4.66 2.06
N PHE A 71 -1.90 -3.98 1.80
CA PHE A 71 -2.92 -3.65 2.79
C PHE A 71 -4.29 -4.10 2.26
N THR A 72 -4.72 -5.28 2.68
CA THR A 72 -5.84 -6.03 2.07
C THR A 72 -6.98 -6.28 3.05
N SER A 73 -8.21 -6.32 2.54
CA SER A 73 -9.38 -6.74 3.31
C SER A 73 -9.51 -8.25 3.44
N ARG A 74 -8.64 -9.03 2.79
CA ARG A 74 -8.52 -10.47 3.06
C ARG A 74 -8.29 -10.68 4.55
N LEU A 75 -8.88 -11.75 5.08
CA LEU A 75 -8.74 -12.14 6.47
C LEU A 75 -7.41 -12.87 6.69
N GLU A 76 -6.96 -12.94 7.95
CA GLU A 76 -5.74 -13.66 8.33
C GLU A 76 -5.76 -15.13 7.92
N GLU A 77 -6.94 -15.78 7.87
CA GLU A 77 -7.08 -17.15 7.37
C GLU A 77 -6.66 -17.32 5.89
N HIS A 78 -6.68 -16.23 5.10
CA HIS A 78 -6.25 -16.22 3.70
C HIS A 78 -4.75 -15.90 3.54
N ARG A 79 -3.98 -15.83 4.64
CA ARG A 79 -2.55 -15.47 4.59
C ARG A 79 -1.75 -16.41 3.69
N THR A 80 -1.86 -17.72 3.90
CA THR A 80 -1.07 -18.71 3.17
C THR A 80 -1.29 -18.63 1.66
N VAL A 81 -2.55 -18.51 1.22
CA VAL A 81 -2.87 -18.40 -0.22
C VAL A 81 -2.38 -17.07 -0.79
N THR A 82 -2.47 -15.99 -0.03
CA THR A 82 -2.05 -14.65 -0.45
C THR A 82 -0.52 -14.55 -0.58
N GLU A 83 0.22 -15.00 0.43
CA GLU A 83 1.69 -15.06 0.39
C GLU A 83 2.18 -16.00 -0.71
N GLY A 84 1.54 -17.16 -0.88
CA GLY A 84 1.83 -18.09 -1.97
C GLY A 84 1.65 -17.45 -3.35
N TRP A 85 0.55 -16.71 -3.56
CA TRP A 85 0.29 -16.00 -4.81
C TRP A 85 1.32 -14.90 -5.07
N LEU A 86 1.60 -14.04 -4.08
CA LEU A 86 2.60 -12.96 -4.20
C LEU A 86 3.99 -13.49 -4.56
N ASN A 87 4.43 -14.55 -3.88
CA ASN A 87 5.72 -15.19 -4.13
C ASN A 87 5.78 -15.84 -5.51
N LYS A 88 4.73 -16.57 -5.91
CA LYS A 88 4.63 -17.20 -7.24
C LYS A 88 4.78 -16.18 -8.36
N HIS A 89 4.21 -14.98 -8.18
CA HIS A 89 4.22 -13.90 -9.16
C HIS A 89 5.44 -12.96 -9.05
N GLY A 90 6.28 -13.13 -8.03
CA GLY A 90 7.55 -12.39 -7.90
C GLY A 90 7.40 -10.95 -7.39
N PHE A 91 6.36 -10.66 -6.61
CA PHE A 91 6.24 -9.36 -5.95
C PHE A 91 7.30 -9.20 -4.85
N LYS A 92 8.02 -8.07 -4.86
CA LYS A 92 8.94 -7.67 -3.79
C LYS A 92 8.22 -6.74 -2.82
N TYR A 93 8.17 -7.14 -1.55
CA TYR A 93 7.46 -6.40 -0.51
C TYR A 93 8.14 -6.54 0.85
N HIS A 94 7.78 -5.65 1.77
CA HIS A 94 8.31 -5.60 3.14
C HIS A 94 7.31 -6.15 4.17
N GLY A 95 6.01 -6.10 3.88
CA GLY A 95 4.98 -6.62 4.77
C GLY A 95 3.60 -6.74 4.13
N ILE A 96 2.69 -7.38 4.85
CA ILE A 96 1.27 -7.47 4.52
C ILE A 96 0.46 -7.20 5.79
N VAL A 97 -0.54 -6.33 5.69
CA VAL A 97 -1.52 -6.05 6.73
C VAL A 97 -2.88 -6.55 6.24
N PHE A 98 -3.42 -7.54 6.94
CA PHE A 98 -4.73 -8.15 6.67
C PHE A 98 -5.83 -7.48 7.50
N GLY A 99 -7.09 -7.78 7.17
CA GLY A 99 -8.25 -7.31 7.93
C GLY A 99 -8.56 -5.82 7.76
N LYS A 100 -8.09 -5.19 6.66
CA LYS A 100 -8.52 -3.83 6.27
C LYS A 100 -10.06 -3.75 6.22
N PRO A 101 -10.68 -2.71 6.79
CA PRO A 101 -12.14 -2.54 6.74
C PRO A 101 -12.69 -2.56 5.31
N ARG A 102 -13.81 -3.27 5.12
CA ARG A 102 -14.49 -3.43 3.82
C ARG A 102 -15.47 -2.29 3.54
N GLY A 103 -15.82 -2.09 2.26
CA GLY A 103 -16.85 -1.13 1.84
C GLY A 103 -16.33 0.17 1.23
N GLY A 104 -15.01 0.38 1.19
CA GLY A 104 -14.41 1.59 0.62
C GLY A 104 -14.72 2.86 1.42
N ASN A 105 -14.51 4.02 0.79
CA ASN A 105 -14.70 5.35 1.39
C ASN A 105 -13.87 5.60 2.67
N TYR A 106 -12.55 5.49 2.53
CA TYR A 106 -11.62 5.69 3.64
C TYR A 106 -11.32 7.17 3.88
N HIS A 107 -11.30 7.58 5.14
CA HIS A 107 -10.74 8.85 5.60
C HIS A 107 -9.57 8.53 6.54
N TRP A 108 -8.35 8.64 6.03
CA TRP A 108 -7.14 8.38 6.83
C TRP A 108 -6.69 9.66 7.52
N ILE A 109 -6.70 9.64 8.85
CA ILE A 109 -6.20 10.71 9.71
C ILE A 109 -4.89 10.22 10.36
N ASP A 110 -3.83 11.00 10.19
CA ASP A 110 -2.50 10.70 10.71
C ASP A 110 -1.80 12.01 11.11
N ASN A 111 -0.93 11.96 12.12
CA ASN A 111 -0.10 13.10 12.49
C ASN A 111 1.11 13.29 11.54
N HIS A 112 1.39 12.31 10.69
CA HIS A 112 2.32 12.40 9.56
C HIS A 112 1.58 12.73 8.26
N ILE A 113 2.32 13.20 7.25
CA ILE A 113 1.75 13.49 5.93
C ILE A 113 1.34 12.17 5.27
N VAL A 114 0.03 11.99 5.10
CA VAL A 114 -0.56 10.93 4.28
C VAL A 114 -0.98 11.48 2.93
N ARG A 115 -0.77 10.68 1.88
CA ARG A 115 -1.24 10.98 0.53
C ARG A 115 -2.17 9.85 0.10
N SER A 116 -3.34 10.20 -0.42
CA SER A 116 -4.25 9.22 -1.02
C SER A 116 -4.10 9.25 -2.54
N THR A 117 -4.03 8.07 -3.14
CA THR A 117 -4.08 7.90 -4.60
C THR A 117 -5.16 6.90 -4.90
N ARG A 118 -6.09 7.26 -5.78
CA ARG A 118 -7.12 6.33 -6.26
C ARG A 118 -6.60 5.63 -7.51
N TYR A 119 -6.46 4.31 -7.44
CA TYR A 119 -6.21 3.48 -8.62
C TYR A 119 -7.46 3.47 -9.52
N VAL A 120 -7.24 3.59 -10.83
CA VAL A 120 -8.30 3.60 -11.86
C VAL A 120 -7.95 2.68 -13.03
N GLY A 121 -7.35 1.52 -12.73
CA GLY A 121 -7.20 0.41 -13.68
C GLY A 121 -5.87 0.31 -14.42
N ASN A 122 -4.94 1.26 -14.26
CA ASN A 122 -3.59 1.15 -14.82
C ASN A 122 -2.55 1.81 -13.89
N PHE A 123 -1.40 1.17 -13.69
CA PHE A 123 -0.21 1.73 -13.06
C PHE A 123 0.61 2.46 -14.12
N THR A 124 0.48 3.78 -14.15
CA THR A 124 1.30 4.67 -14.96
C THR A 124 2.19 5.53 -14.08
N ASP A 125 3.01 6.39 -14.68
CA ASP A 125 3.72 7.40 -13.92
C ASP A 125 2.73 8.34 -13.21
N MET A 126 3.06 8.66 -11.96
CA MET A 126 2.24 9.50 -11.09
C MET A 126 2.30 10.95 -11.56
N VAL A 127 1.15 11.63 -11.55
CA VAL A 127 1.02 13.05 -11.90
C VAL A 127 0.46 13.85 -10.73
N GLU A 128 0.85 15.12 -10.62
CA GLU A 128 0.34 16.03 -9.60
C GLU A 128 -0.97 16.68 -10.05
N LYS A 129 -1.95 16.77 -9.14
CA LYS A 129 -3.26 17.40 -9.37
C LYS A 129 -3.77 18.08 -8.11
N GLU A 130 -4.39 19.25 -8.25
CA GLU A 130 -5.13 19.89 -7.16
C GLU A 130 -6.53 19.29 -7.01
N VAL A 131 -6.93 18.97 -5.77
CA VAL A 131 -8.26 18.44 -5.44
C VAL A 131 -8.80 19.09 -4.17
N LYS A 132 -10.12 19.26 -4.09
CA LYS A 132 -10.78 19.75 -2.88
C LYS A 132 -10.93 18.60 -1.87
N ILE A 133 -10.40 18.80 -0.67
CA ILE A 133 -10.45 17.81 0.43
C ILE A 133 -11.03 18.43 1.71
N GLN A 134 -11.42 17.58 2.66
CA GLN A 134 -11.76 17.99 4.02
C GLN A 134 -10.49 17.99 4.87
N VAL A 135 -10.23 19.09 5.58
CA VAL A 135 -9.09 19.23 6.49
C VAL A 135 -9.53 19.87 7.80
N PHE A 136 -8.78 19.64 8.87
CA PHE A 136 -8.97 20.36 10.12
C PHE A 136 -8.56 21.84 9.93
N PRO A 137 -9.30 22.80 10.51
CA PRO A 137 -8.89 24.19 10.48
C PRO A 137 -7.56 24.37 11.25
N ARG A 138 -6.69 25.24 10.75
CA ARG A 138 -5.53 25.69 11.52
C ARG A 138 -6.03 26.51 12.72
N LYS A 139 -5.53 26.19 13.91
CA LYS A 139 -5.70 27.05 15.09
C LYS A 139 -4.66 28.15 15.09
#